data_AF-A0A6G7WIH0-F1
#
_entry.id   AF-A0A6G7WIH0-F1
#
_cell.length_a   1.000
_cell.length_b   1.000
_cell.length_c   1.000
_cell.angle_alpha   90.00
_cell.angle_beta   90.00
_cell.angle_gamma   90.00
#
_symmetry.space_group_name_H-M   'P 1'
#
loop_
_entity.id
_entity.type
_entity.pdbx_description
1 polymer ?
#
loop_
_entity_poly.entity_id
_entity_poly.type
_entity_poly.pdbx_seq_one_letter_code
_entity_poly.pdbx_strand_id
1 'polypeptide(L)'
;MDELIRIFGIEPTEGLQIISGINLDSNRLDLGSHLLVTKIADTFIASDVKLALMEKYPDEHPVVVMIGDTQQIAHLPLYEIDQYPITDAKLILYVPPLPLDERTKSFATTQYYMDAIQAGDIWVQEQTHESLLPYLKEESEEVFEAIANNDEDNLIEELGDILLQVIYHAGHAEQEGTFSLEDILEALNRKLRRRHPHVFDGYPVETIEDIDAMWQAIKKKEKENNDETR
;
A
#
# COMPACT_ATOMS: atom_id res chain seq x y z
N MET A 1 3.50 -24.97 -12.89
CA MET A 1 3.75 -23.52 -13.12
C MET A 1 3.66 -23.23 -14.59
N ASP A 2 4.55 -23.81 -15.40
CA ASP A 2 4.61 -23.62 -16.85
C ASP A 2 3.28 -23.88 -17.56
N GLU A 3 2.50 -24.85 -17.07
CA GLU A 3 1.16 -25.14 -17.56
C GLU A 3 0.18 -23.99 -17.27
N LEU A 4 0.19 -23.42 -16.07
CA LEU A 4 -0.66 -22.27 -15.70
C LEU A 4 -0.28 -21.02 -16.51
N ILE A 5 1.01 -20.77 -16.69
CA ILE A 5 1.52 -19.67 -17.51
C ILE A 5 1.00 -19.78 -18.94
N ARG A 6 1.05 -20.99 -19.52
CA ARG A 6 0.50 -21.25 -20.87
C ARG A 6 -1.02 -21.13 -20.93
N ILE A 7 -1.73 -21.64 -19.93
CA ILE A 7 -3.19 -21.62 -19.87
C ILE A 7 -3.70 -20.18 -19.82
N PHE A 8 -3.10 -19.33 -18.98
CA PHE A 8 -3.53 -17.95 -18.79
C PHE A 8 -2.85 -16.95 -19.74
N GLY A 9 -1.95 -17.41 -20.62
CA GLY A 9 -1.23 -16.55 -21.55
C GLY A 9 -0.36 -15.50 -20.86
N ILE A 10 0.24 -15.86 -19.74
CA ILE A 10 1.08 -14.97 -18.92
C ILE A 10 2.45 -14.87 -19.55
N GLU A 11 2.93 -13.65 -19.85
CA GLU A 11 4.33 -13.46 -20.21
C GLU A 11 5.18 -13.32 -18.93
N PRO A 12 6.14 -14.24 -18.67
CA PRO A 12 6.88 -14.24 -17.41
C PRO A 12 7.65 -12.94 -17.12
N THR A 13 8.00 -12.19 -18.16
CA THR A 13 8.70 -10.90 -18.05
C THR A 13 7.79 -9.77 -17.55
N GLU A 14 6.47 -9.94 -17.60
CA GLU A 14 5.48 -8.97 -17.10
C GLU A 14 5.23 -9.10 -15.58
N GLY A 15 5.88 -10.09 -14.93
CA GLY A 15 5.79 -10.31 -13.50
C GLY A 15 4.64 -11.25 -13.11
N LEU A 16 4.89 -12.12 -12.12
CA LEU A 16 3.91 -13.08 -11.61
C LEU A 16 3.99 -13.21 -10.09
N GLN A 17 2.86 -12.97 -9.42
CA GLN A 17 2.65 -13.18 -8.00
C GLN A 17 1.79 -14.41 -7.77
N ILE A 18 2.16 -15.21 -6.77
CA ILE A 18 1.41 -16.40 -6.38
C ILE A 18 1.20 -16.35 -4.88
N ILE A 19 -0.06 -16.25 -4.50
CA ILE A 19 -0.46 -16.06 -3.11
C ILE A 19 -1.48 -17.11 -2.70
N SER A 20 -1.59 -17.28 -1.39
CA SER A 20 -2.64 -18.07 -0.76
C SER A 20 -3.85 -17.20 -0.54
N GLY A 21 -5.05 -17.69 -0.86
CA GLY A 21 -6.31 -17.02 -0.52
C GLY A 21 -6.58 -16.99 0.98
N ILE A 22 -5.94 -17.88 1.75
CA ILE A 22 -6.01 -17.87 3.21
C ILE A 22 -5.22 -16.68 3.75
N ASN A 23 -5.88 -15.80 4.51
CA ASN A 23 -5.31 -14.59 5.11
C ASN A 23 -4.61 -13.69 4.07
N LEU A 24 -5.27 -13.47 2.93
CA LEU A 24 -4.79 -12.57 1.90
C LEU A 24 -4.72 -11.14 2.45
N ASP A 25 -3.56 -10.51 2.32
CA ASP A 25 -3.35 -9.10 2.69
C ASP A 25 -3.23 -8.27 1.41
N SER A 26 -4.22 -7.40 1.19
CA SER A 26 -4.34 -6.56 0.00
C SER A 26 -3.19 -5.56 -0.14
N ASN A 27 -2.49 -5.23 0.96
CA ASN A 27 -1.36 -4.30 0.95
C ASN A 27 -0.08 -4.91 0.38
N ARG A 28 -0.05 -6.24 0.18
CA ARG A 28 1.10 -6.96 -0.38
C ARG A 28 0.99 -7.17 -1.89
N LEU A 29 -0.12 -6.76 -2.49
CA LEU A 29 -0.40 -6.96 -3.90
C LEU A 29 0.34 -5.90 -4.72
N ASP A 30 1.12 -6.34 -5.70
CA ASP A 30 1.54 -5.45 -6.79
C ASP A 30 0.53 -5.55 -7.94
N LEU A 31 -0.17 -4.45 -8.20
CA LEU A 31 -1.26 -4.38 -9.17
C LEU A 31 -0.78 -4.42 -10.64
N GLY A 32 0.53 -4.34 -10.85
CA GLY A 32 1.14 -4.37 -12.17
C GLY A 32 1.64 -5.71 -12.66
N SER A 33 1.67 -6.72 -11.80
CA SER A 33 2.02 -8.08 -12.18
C SER A 33 0.78 -8.96 -12.30
N HIS A 34 0.91 -10.06 -13.03
CA HIS A 34 -0.08 -11.12 -13.02
C HIS A 34 -0.23 -11.72 -11.61
N LEU A 35 -1.45 -12.04 -11.19
CA LEU A 35 -1.71 -12.60 -9.86
C LEU A 35 -2.44 -13.94 -9.96
N LEU A 36 -1.88 -14.95 -9.28
CA LEU A 36 -2.52 -16.25 -9.06
C LEU A 36 -2.83 -16.43 -7.57
N VAL A 37 -4.11 -16.52 -7.23
CA VAL A 37 -4.58 -16.85 -5.89
C VAL A 37 -4.91 -18.34 -5.84
N THR A 38 -4.26 -19.05 -4.92
CA THR A 38 -4.41 -20.50 -4.70
C THR A 38 -5.05 -20.79 -3.35
N LYS A 39 -5.36 -22.06 -3.07
CA LYS A 39 -5.94 -22.50 -1.78
C LYS A 39 -7.30 -21.85 -1.45
N ILE A 40 -8.08 -21.53 -2.49
CA ILE A 40 -9.48 -21.14 -2.33
C ILE A 40 -10.29 -22.44 -2.22
N ALA A 41 -10.61 -22.85 -0.99
CA ALA A 41 -11.16 -24.18 -0.72
C ALA A 41 -12.69 -24.19 -0.60
N ASP A 42 -13.30 -23.05 -0.31
CA ASP A 42 -14.74 -22.92 -0.10
C ASP A 42 -15.19 -21.48 -0.41
N THR A 43 -16.51 -21.27 -0.39
CA THR A 43 -17.13 -19.96 -0.63
C THR A 43 -16.68 -18.90 0.38
N PHE A 44 -16.38 -19.28 1.62
CA PHE A 44 -15.94 -18.33 2.64
C PHE A 44 -14.58 -17.73 2.28
N ILE A 45 -13.60 -18.57 1.93
CA ILE A 45 -12.28 -18.10 1.46
C ILE A 45 -12.43 -17.29 0.16
N ALA A 46 -13.33 -17.68 -0.74
CA ALA A 46 -13.58 -16.91 -1.97
C ALA A 46 -14.15 -15.53 -1.67
N SER A 47 -15.05 -15.39 -0.70
CA SER A 47 -15.56 -14.08 -0.25
C SER A 47 -14.46 -13.24 0.39
N ASP A 48 -13.59 -13.81 1.22
CA ASP A 48 -12.45 -13.09 1.80
C ASP A 48 -11.48 -12.57 0.71
N VAL A 49 -11.13 -13.44 -0.25
CA VAL A 49 -10.31 -13.07 -1.41
C VAL A 49 -10.98 -11.97 -2.23
N LYS A 50 -12.30 -12.09 -2.47
CA LYS A 50 -13.07 -11.09 -3.21
C LYS A 50 -12.96 -9.72 -2.56
N LEU A 51 -13.27 -9.64 -1.27
CA LEU A 51 -13.26 -8.39 -0.52
C LEU A 51 -11.85 -7.77 -0.52
N ALA A 52 -10.82 -8.57 -0.24
CA ALA A 52 -9.44 -8.10 -0.23
C ALA A 52 -8.94 -7.64 -1.61
N LEU A 53 -9.41 -8.25 -2.70
CA LEU A 53 -9.10 -7.78 -4.06
C LEU A 53 -9.90 -6.51 -4.43
N MET A 54 -11.19 -6.42 -4.09
CA MET A 54 -12.03 -5.23 -4.36
C MET A 54 -11.56 -3.97 -3.60
N GLU A 55 -10.81 -4.15 -2.51
CA GLU A 55 -10.10 -3.03 -1.88
C GLU A 55 -9.13 -2.36 -2.85
N LYS A 56 -8.54 -3.07 -3.83
CA LYS A 56 -7.51 -2.57 -4.75
C LYS A 56 -7.92 -2.52 -6.22
N TYR A 57 -8.73 -3.47 -6.68
CA TYR A 57 -9.19 -3.62 -8.06
C TYR A 57 -10.62 -3.10 -8.23
N PRO A 58 -11.02 -2.68 -9.45
CA PRO A 58 -12.43 -2.43 -9.76
C PRO A 58 -13.29 -3.68 -9.59
N ASP A 59 -14.54 -3.51 -9.15
CA ASP A 59 -15.48 -4.60 -8.90
C ASP A 59 -15.75 -5.45 -10.16
N GLU A 60 -15.80 -4.81 -11.32
CA GLU A 60 -16.03 -5.42 -12.64
C GLU A 60 -14.73 -5.95 -13.29
N HIS A 61 -13.59 -5.90 -12.60
CA HIS A 61 -12.31 -6.33 -13.16
C HIS A 61 -12.40 -7.79 -13.62
N PRO A 62 -12.07 -8.10 -14.90
CA PRO A 62 -12.22 -9.45 -15.42
C PRO A 62 -11.22 -10.39 -14.76
N VAL A 63 -11.72 -11.47 -14.19
CA VAL A 63 -10.90 -12.53 -13.59
C VAL A 63 -11.19 -13.88 -14.23
N VAL A 64 -10.27 -14.81 -14.04
CA VAL A 64 -10.38 -16.16 -14.58
C VAL A 64 -10.30 -17.17 -13.44
N VAL A 65 -11.30 -18.02 -13.34
CA VAL A 65 -11.32 -19.12 -12.37
C VAL A 65 -11.02 -20.42 -13.09
N MET A 66 -10.12 -21.22 -12.54
CA MET A 66 -9.80 -22.55 -13.01
C MET A 66 -9.95 -23.58 -11.89
N ILE A 67 -10.67 -24.68 -12.18
CA ILE A 67 -10.74 -25.84 -11.29
C ILE A 67 -9.56 -26.77 -11.62
N GLY A 68 -8.63 -26.92 -10.67
CA GLY A 68 -7.35 -27.60 -10.90
C GLY A 68 -7.42 -29.04 -11.43
N ASP A 69 -8.50 -29.78 -11.14
CA ASP A 69 -8.61 -31.21 -11.53
C ASP A 69 -9.29 -31.41 -12.89
N THR A 70 -10.18 -30.51 -13.30
CA THR A 70 -10.93 -30.61 -14.57
C THR A 70 -10.41 -29.67 -15.66
N GLN A 71 -9.52 -28.74 -15.30
CA GLN A 71 -9.08 -27.63 -16.16
C GLN A 71 -10.26 -26.84 -16.73
N GLN A 72 -11.41 -26.86 -16.06
CA GLN A 72 -12.54 -26.05 -16.45
C GLN A 72 -12.22 -24.60 -16.12
N ILE A 73 -12.29 -23.74 -17.14
CA ILE A 73 -12.01 -22.31 -17.07
C ILE A 73 -13.32 -21.54 -17.19
N ALA A 74 -13.49 -20.55 -16.33
CA ALA A 74 -14.58 -19.58 -16.40
C ALA A 74 -14.02 -18.16 -16.32
N HIS A 75 -14.61 -17.25 -17.10
CA HIS A 75 -14.35 -15.82 -17.03
C HIS A 75 -15.56 -15.16 -16.37
N LEU A 76 -15.30 -14.32 -15.37
CA LEU A 76 -16.32 -13.61 -14.62
C LEU A 76 -15.76 -12.30 -14.07
N PRO A 77 -16.61 -11.32 -13.73
CA PRO A 77 -16.17 -10.13 -12.99
C PRO A 77 -15.76 -10.50 -11.56
N LEU A 78 -14.86 -9.71 -10.97
CA LEU A 78 -14.30 -9.95 -9.64
C LEU A 78 -15.40 -10.08 -8.56
N TYR A 79 -16.47 -9.29 -8.63
CA TYR A 79 -17.53 -9.36 -7.62
C TYR A 79 -18.32 -10.67 -7.59
N GLU A 80 -18.23 -11.50 -8.64
CA GLU A 80 -18.97 -12.78 -8.76
C GLU A 80 -18.18 -14.01 -8.28
N ILE A 81 -16.90 -13.86 -7.87
CA ILE A 81 -16.05 -15.06 -7.64
C ILE A 81 -16.56 -16.01 -6.57
N ASP A 82 -17.24 -15.50 -5.54
CA ASP A 82 -17.81 -16.30 -4.47
C ASP A 82 -19.17 -16.93 -4.83
N GLN A 83 -19.73 -16.57 -5.97
CA GLN A 83 -20.92 -17.22 -6.54
C GLN A 83 -20.54 -18.42 -7.42
N TYR A 84 -19.26 -18.55 -7.79
CA TYR A 84 -18.78 -19.67 -8.60
C TYR A 84 -18.78 -20.97 -7.78
N PRO A 85 -19.28 -22.10 -8.30
CA PRO A 85 -19.33 -23.35 -7.54
C PRO A 85 -17.95 -23.87 -7.15
N ILE A 86 -17.65 -23.84 -5.85
CA ILE A 86 -16.40 -24.38 -5.29
C ILE A 86 -16.69 -25.80 -4.81
N THR A 87 -16.23 -26.77 -5.59
CA THR A 87 -16.24 -28.18 -5.19
C THR A 87 -14.90 -28.50 -4.49
N ASP A 88 -14.73 -29.69 -3.90
CA ASP A 88 -13.54 -30.15 -3.15
C ASP A 88 -12.17 -30.04 -3.88
N ALA A 89 -12.13 -29.40 -5.05
CA ALA A 89 -11.00 -29.15 -5.91
C ALA A 89 -10.32 -27.78 -5.66
N LYS A 90 -9.03 -27.74 -5.98
CA LYS A 90 -8.13 -26.58 -5.88
C LYS A 90 -8.55 -25.50 -6.88
N LEU A 91 -9.44 -24.59 -6.48
CA LEU A 91 -9.73 -23.40 -7.26
C LEU A 91 -8.47 -22.53 -7.35
N ILE A 92 -8.12 -22.15 -8.57
CA ILE A 92 -7.07 -21.18 -8.86
C ILE A 92 -7.77 -19.98 -9.50
N LEU A 93 -7.62 -18.83 -8.87
CA LEU A 93 -8.09 -17.55 -9.40
C LEU A 93 -6.90 -16.86 -10.05
N TYR A 94 -7.05 -16.49 -11.31
CA TYR A 94 -6.13 -15.62 -12.03
C TYR A 94 -6.72 -14.22 -12.15
N VAL A 95 -5.95 -13.22 -11.75
CA VAL A 95 -6.28 -11.80 -11.83
C VAL A 95 -5.24 -11.13 -12.74
N PRO A 96 -5.65 -10.61 -13.91
CA PRO A 96 -4.77 -9.85 -14.80
C PRO A 96 -4.26 -8.57 -14.14
N PRO A 97 -3.07 -8.07 -14.52
CA PRO A 97 -2.57 -6.79 -14.06
C PRO A 97 -3.47 -5.64 -14.52
N LEU A 98 -3.48 -4.55 -13.75
CA LEU A 98 -4.13 -3.31 -14.17
C LEU A 98 -3.20 -2.51 -15.08
N PRO A 99 -3.72 -1.77 -16.08
CA PRO A 99 -3.00 -0.68 -16.73
C PRO A 99 -2.48 0.32 -15.70
N LEU A 100 -1.35 0.97 -15.97
CA LEU A 100 -0.69 1.87 -15.01
C LEU A 100 -1.68 2.89 -14.39
N ASP A 101 -2.48 3.56 -15.22
CA ASP A 101 -3.39 4.61 -14.78
C ASP A 101 -4.63 4.10 -14.05
N GLU A 102 -4.90 2.80 -14.09
CA GLU A 102 -5.98 2.17 -13.31
C GLU A 102 -5.50 1.70 -11.94
N ARG A 103 -4.20 1.73 -11.66
CA ARG A 103 -3.60 1.33 -10.37
C ARG A 103 -3.68 2.47 -9.34
N THR A 104 -4.82 3.15 -9.24
CA THR A 104 -5.01 4.36 -8.43
C THR A 104 -4.83 4.15 -6.93
N LYS A 105 -4.96 2.90 -6.46
CA LYS A 105 -4.82 2.51 -5.04
C LYS A 105 -3.43 1.96 -4.68
N SER A 106 -2.41 2.25 -5.50
CA SER A 106 -1.04 1.76 -5.37
C SER A 106 -0.06 2.90 -5.12
N PHE A 107 0.67 2.84 -4.00
CA PHE A 107 1.74 3.80 -3.68
C PHE A 107 2.89 3.74 -4.69
N ALA A 108 3.18 2.57 -5.27
CA ALA A 108 4.19 2.45 -6.33
C ALA A 108 3.81 3.25 -7.58
N THR A 109 2.50 3.37 -7.87
CA THR A 109 2.01 4.21 -8.97
C THR A 109 2.19 5.69 -8.64
N THR A 110 1.92 6.10 -7.39
CA THR A 110 2.21 7.45 -6.91
C THR A 110 3.68 7.79 -7.11
N GLN A 111 4.60 6.92 -6.69
CA GLN A 111 6.04 7.14 -6.89
C GLN A 111 6.40 7.28 -8.37
N TYR A 112 5.87 6.42 -9.23
CA TYR A 112 6.09 6.52 -10.68
C TYR A 112 5.66 7.88 -11.25
N TYR A 113 4.47 8.37 -10.86
CA TYR A 113 4.01 9.69 -11.29
C TYR A 113 4.90 10.80 -10.76
N MET A 114 5.34 10.71 -9.51
CA MET A 114 6.22 11.71 -8.92
C MET A 114 7.59 11.73 -9.59
N ASP A 115 8.17 10.59 -9.93
CA ASP A 115 9.43 10.52 -10.68
C ASP A 115 9.29 11.18 -12.07
N ALA A 116 8.17 10.92 -12.75
CA ALA A 116 7.88 11.52 -14.05
C ALA A 116 7.66 13.04 -13.96
N ILE A 117 6.95 13.51 -12.92
CA ILE A 117 6.73 14.93 -12.62
C ILE A 117 8.07 15.61 -12.29
N GLN A 118 8.88 15.02 -11.42
CA GLN A 118 10.20 15.56 -11.06
C GLN A 118 11.11 15.72 -12.28
N ALA A 119 11.03 14.80 -13.24
CA ALA A 119 11.80 14.85 -14.48
C ALA A 119 11.24 15.86 -15.52
N GLY A 120 9.93 16.12 -15.51
CA GLY A 120 9.23 16.84 -16.58
C GLY A 120 8.67 18.22 -16.23
N ASP A 121 8.49 18.53 -14.95
CA ASP A 121 7.87 19.77 -14.48
C ASP A 121 8.92 20.76 -13.96
N ILE A 122 9.05 21.88 -14.68
CA ILE A 122 9.99 22.96 -14.35
C ILE A 122 9.64 23.61 -13.01
N TRP A 123 8.35 23.72 -12.66
CA TRP A 123 7.96 24.32 -11.38
C TRP A 123 8.47 23.46 -10.22
N VAL A 124 8.32 22.14 -10.31
CA VAL A 124 8.79 21.19 -9.28
C VAL A 124 10.31 21.22 -9.17
N GLN A 125 11.03 21.29 -10.30
CA GLN A 125 12.49 21.34 -10.33
C GLN A 125 13.09 22.61 -9.70
N GLU A 126 12.34 23.72 -9.69
CA GLU A 126 12.78 24.98 -9.08
C GLU A 126 12.41 25.07 -7.58
N GLN A 127 11.71 24.07 -7.03
CA GLN A 127 11.35 24.07 -5.62
C GLN A 127 12.55 23.79 -4.71
N THR A 128 12.50 24.37 -3.51
CA THR A 128 13.43 24.19 -2.40
C THR A 128 12.65 23.85 -1.15
N HIS A 129 13.32 23.39 -0.10
CA HIS A 129 12.64 23.20 1.19
C HIS A 129 11.95 24.49 1.66
N GLU A 130 12.60 25.64 1.53
CA GLU A 130 12.06 26.93 1.95
C GLU A 130 10.86 27.39 1.12
N SER A 131 10.87 27.14 -0.20
CA SER A 131 9.75 27.52 -1.07
C SER A 131 8.52 26.63 -0.89
N LEU A 132 8.69 25.40 -0.42
CA LEU A 132 7.61 24.46 -0.13
C LEU A 132 6.91 24.71 1.22
N LEU A 133 7.58 25.37 2.19
CA LEU A 133 7.02 25.59 3.54
C LEU A 133 5.65 26.30 3.57
N PRO A 134 5.37 27.33 2.75
CA PRO A 134 4.07 27.97 2.73
C PRO A 134 2.95 26.99 2.34
N TYR A 135 3.20 26.14 1.33
CA TYR A 135 2.24 25.13 0.89
C TYR A 135 1.99 24.10 1.98
N LEU A 136 3.04 23.51 2.55
CA LEU A 136 2.89 22.56 3.67
C LEU A 136 2.10 23.15 4.85
N LYS A 137 2.25 24.45 5.12
CA LYS A 137 1.47 25.15 6.14
C LYS A 137 -0.01 25.26 5.77
N GLU A 138 -0.30 25.62 4.51
CA GLU A 138 -1.65 25.73 3.96
C GLU A 138 -2.37 24.37 4.01
N GLU A 139 -1.77 23.31 3.46
CA GLU A 139 -2.35 21.95 3.49
C GLU A 139 -2.62 21.49 4.94
N SER A 140 -1.72 21.85 5.87
CA SER A 140 -1.91 21.52 7.29
C SER A 140 -3.10 22.27 7.91
N GLU A 141 -3.33 23.52 7.49
CA GLU A 141 -4.48 24.34 7.90
C GLU A 141 -5.77 23.76 7.32
N GLU A 142 -5.76 23.31 6.06
CA GLU A 142 -6.92 22.67 5.40
C GLU A 142 -7.29 21.33 6.03
N VAL A 143 -6.31 20.50 6.45
CA VAL A 143 -6.58 19.31 7.28
C VAL A 143 -7.31 19.68 8.57
N PHE A 144 -6.92 20.76 9.26
CA PHE A 144 -7.62 21.19 10.47
C PHE A 144 -9.06 21.61 10.17
N GLU A 145 -9.29 22.32 9.06
CA GLU A 145 -10.62 22.74 8.64
C GLU A 145 -11.52 21.55 8.28
N ALA A 146 -11.01 20.58 7.53
CA ALA A 146 -11.74 19.36 7.17
C ALA A 146 -12.20 18.59 8.42
N ILE A 147 -11.31 18.42 9.40
CA ILE A 147 -11.63 17.77 10.69
C ILE A 147 -12.68 18.59 11.45
N ALA A 148 -12.52 19.91 11.53
CA ALA A 148 -13.46 20.78 12.26
C ALA A 148 -14.87 20.73 11.66
N ASN A 149 -14.97 20.53 10.35
CA ASN A 149 -16.23 20.45 9.62
C ASN A 149 -16.82 19.02 9.55
N ASN A 150 -16.10 18.00 10.03
CA ASN A 150 -16.43 16.57 9.81
C ASN A 150 -16.62 16.24 8.32
N ASP A 151 -15.77 16.83 7.47
CA ASP A 151 -15.79 16.59 6.03
C ASP A 151 -14.78 15.48 5.69
N GLU A 152 -15.28 14.23 5.62
CA GLU A 152 -14.45 13.05 5.38
C GLU A 152 -13.85 13.04 3.97
N ASP A 153 -14.60 13.49 2.97
CA ASP A 153 -14.13 13.53 1.58
C ASP A 153 -13.00 14.56 1.44
N ASN A 154 -13.18 15.76 1.99
CA ASN A 154 -12.12 16.78 2.00
C ASN A 154 -10.91 16.29 2.81
N LEU A 155 -11.12 15.66 3.97
CA LEU A 155 -10.02 15.13 4.78
C LEU A 155 -9.13 14.13 4.01
N ILE A 156 -9.72 13.31 3.14
CA ILE A 156 -8.95 12.38 2.29
C ILE A 156 -8.06 13.14 1.31
N GLU A 157 -8.59 14.20 0.68
CA GLU A 157 -7.87 15.07 -0.26
C GLU A 157 -6.68 15.74 0.44
N GLU A 158 -6.92 16.45 1.55
CA GLU A 158 -5.87 17.21 2.24
C GLU A 158 -4.78 16.31 2.86
N LEU A 159 -5.14 15.12 3.33
CA LEU A 159 -4.14 14.14 3.78
C LEU A 159 -3.28 13.62 2.62
N GLY A 160 -3.86 13.56 1.42
CA GLY A 160 -3.15 13.32 0.17
C GLY A 160 -2.14 14.42 -0.13
N ASP A 161 -2.53 15.68 0.03
CA ASP A 161 -1.65 16.82 -0.22
C ASP A 161 -0.52 16.93 0.82
N ILE A 162 -0.77 16.59 2.09
CA ILE A 162 0.31 16.41 3.07
C ILE A 162 1.32 15.34 2.63
N LEU A 163 0.85 14.20 2.11
CA LEU A 163 1.73 13.16 1.58
C LEU A 163 2.50 13.65 0.35
N LEU A 164 1.85 14.40 -0.55
CA LEU A 164 2.48 15.01 -1.71
C LEU A 164 3.61 15.96 -1.30
N GLN A 165 3.39 16.81 -0.29
CA GLN A 165 4.43 17.69 0.25
C GLN A 165 5.65 16.90 0.77
N VAL A 166 5.43 15.78 1.48
CA VAL A 166 6.54 14.91 1.92
C VAL A 166 7.34 14.39 0.72
N ILE A 167 6.67 13.99 -0.36
CA ILE A 167 7.33 13.50 -1.57
C ILE A 167 8.07 14.63 -2.29
N TYR A 168 7.53 15.85 -2.36
CA TYR A 168 8.26 17.00 -2.94
C TYR A 168 9.53 17.35 -2.16
N HIS A 169 9.47 17.32 -0.82
CA HIS A 169 10.66 17.51 -0.01
C HIS A 169 11.71 16.40 -0.25
N ALA A 170 11.28 15.14 -0.41
CA ALA A 170 12.18 14.04 -0.76
C ALA A 170 12.79 14.25 -2.16
N GLY A 171 11.99 14.60 -3.17
CA GLY A 171 12.46 14.86 -4.53
C GLY A 171 13.51 15.98 -4.61
N HIS A 172 13.28 17.10 -3.91
CA HIS A 172 14.29 18.16 -3.81
C HIS A 172 15.57 17.67 -3.12
N ALA A 173 15.45 16.93 -2.02
CA ALA A 173 16.60 16.42 -1.28
C ALA A 173 17.44 15.43 -2.10
N GLU A 174 16.81 14.62 -2.94
CA GLU A 174 17.47 13.71 -3.87
C GLU A 174 18.24 14.46 -4.95
N GLN A 175 17.67 15.56 -5.49
CA GLN A 175 18.37 16.43 -6.44
C GLN A 175 19.64 17.05 -5.84
N GLU A 176 19.58 17.45 -4.57
CA GLU A 176 20.74 17.96 -3.82
C GLU A 176 21.70 16.86 -3.33
N GLY A 177 21.33 15.57 -3.51
CA GLY A 177 22.13 14.43 -3.06
C GLY A 177 22.24 14.31 -1.54
N THR A 178 21.20 14.73 -0.81
CA THR A 178 21.21 14.82 0.66
C THR A 178 20.50 13.66 1.35
N PHE A 179 19.25 13.36 0.98
CA PHE A 179 18.49 12.19 1.45
C PHE A 179 17.41 11.80 0.42
N SER A 180 16.89 10.58 0.53
CA SER A 180 15.79 10.07 -0.30
C SER A 180 14.50 9.83 0.49
N LEU A 181 13.43 9.47 -0.23
CA LEU A 181 12.20 9.00 0.42
C LEU A 181 12.46 7.75 1.29
N GLU A 182 13.34 6.84 0.87
CA GLU A 182 13.71 5.65 1.65
C GLU A 182 14.38 6.03 2.99
N ASP A 183 15.18 7.08 3.03
CA ASP A 183 15.78 7.56 4.29
C ASP A 183 14.69 8.05 5.27
N ILE A 184 13.66 8.75 4.75
CA ILE A 184 12.49 9.17 5.54
C ILE A 184 11.75 7.94 6.08
N LEU A 185 11.47 6.95 5.22
CA LEU A 185 10.80 5.70 5.58
C LEU A 185 11.60 4.89 6.60
N GLU A 186 12.92 4.79 6.44
CA GLU A 186 13.79 4.11 7.38
C GLU A 186 13.72 4.77 8.77
N ALA A 187 13.86 6.10 8.82
CA ALA A 187 13.79 6.86 10.06
C ALA A 187 12.41 6.69 10.74
N LEU A 188 11.33 6.73 9.98
CA LEU A 188 9.96 6.52 10.46
C LEU A 188 9.77 5.08 10.97
N ASN A 189 10.10 4.07 10.19
CA ASN A 189 9.88 2.66 10.53
C ASN A 189 10.67 2.23 11.77
N ARG A 190 11.95 2.64 11.87
CA ARG A 190 12.76 2.42 13.08
C ARG A 190 12.13 3.07 14.30
N LYS A 191 11.59 4.29 14.14
CA LYS A 191 10.89 5.02 15.22
C LYS A 191 9.59 4.33 15.63
N LEU A 192 8.76 3.89 14.67
CA LEU A 192 7.50 3.19 14.91
C LEU A 192 7.73 1.88 15.66
N ARG A 193 8.61 1.00 15.18
CA ARG A 193 8.94 -0.27 15.86
C ARG A 193 9.44 -0.03 17.29
N ARG A 194 10.38 0.90 17.46
CA ARG A 194 11.02 1.18 18.75
C ARG A 194 10.07 1.84 19.76
N ARG A 195 9.10 2.63 19.32
CA ARG A 195 8.12 3.29 20.20
C ARG A 195 6.89 2.44 20.52
N HIS A 196 6.72 1.28 19.88
CA HIS A 196 5.59 0.37 20.10
C HIS A 196 6.01 -1.06 20.48
N PRO A 197 6.88 -1.25 21.49
CA PRO A 197 7.28 -2.61 21.92
C PRO A 197 6.11 -3.41 22.51
N HIS A 198 5.06 -2.76 23.00
CA HIS A 198 3.81 -3.43 23.41
C HIS A 198 3.08 -4.10 22.24
N VAL A 199 3.16 -3.52 21.04
CA VAL A 199 2.55 -4.11 19.83
C VAL A 199 3.43 -5.22 19.26
N PHE A 200 4.75 -4.98 19.18
CA PHE A 200 5.64 -5.85 18.40
C PHE A 200 6.43 -6.87 19.22
N ASP A 201 6.65 -6.62 20.51
CA ASP A 201 7.50 -7.45 21.37
C ASP A 201 6.72 -8.01 22.57
N GLY A 202 5.41 -7.79 22.63
CA GLY A 202 4.51 -8.37 23.64
C GLY A 202 4.68 -7.83 25.05
N TYR A 203 5.17 -6.59 25.19
CA TYR A 203 5.26 -5.95 26.50
C TYR A 203 3.86 -5.77 27.11
N PRO A 204 3.64 -6.23 28.34
CA PRO A 204 2.34 -6.07 28.99
C PRO A 204 2.10 -4.59 29.27
N VAL A 205 1.04 -4.06 28.68
CA VAL A 205 0.44 -2.77 29.01
C VAL A 205 -1.04 -3.01 29.21
N GLU A 206 -1.60 -2.50 30.30
CA GLU A 206 -3.01 -2.70 30.64
C GLU A 206 -3.82 -1.41 30.52
N THR A 207 -3.15 -0.25 30.63
CA THR A 207 -3.82 1.05 30.55
C THR A 207 -3.11 2.05 29.63
N ILE A 208 -3.81 3.16 29.33
CA ILE A 208 -3.23 4.28 28.56
C ILE A 208 -2.07 4.91 29.33
N GLU A 209 -2.16 4.98 30.66
CA GLU A 209 -1.10 5.50 31.52
C GLU A 209 0.18 4.67 31.43
N ASP A 210 0.07 3.33 31.30
CA ASP A 210 1.23 2.46 31.08
C ASP A 210 1.90 2.76 29.74
N ILE A 211 1.09 2.98 28.70
CA ILE A 211 1.57 3.34 27.35
C ILE A 211 2.27 4.70 27.40
N ASP A 212 1.67 5.70 28.03
CA ASP A 212 2.24 7.03 28.17
C ASP A 212 3.56 7.02 28.94
N ALA A 213 3.60 6.32 30.08
CA ALA A 213 4.82 6.18 30.89
C ALA A 213 5.96 5.54 30.09
N MET A 214 5.65 4.46 29.36
CA MET A 214 6.59 3.80 28.47
C MET A 214 7.05 4.73 27.34
N TRP A 215 6.14 5.47 26.71
CA TRP A 215 6.45 6.38 25.61
C TRP A 215 7.37 7.52 26.06
N GLN A 216 7.11 8.10 27.23
CA GLN A 216 7.99 9.12 27.83
C GLN A 216 9.37 8.55 28.17
N ALA A 217 9.44 7.34 28.73
CA ALA A 217 10.72 6.67 29.01
C ALA A 217 11.54 6.43 27.73
N ILE A 218 10.90 6.00 26.65
CA ILE A 218 11.53 5.80 25.34
C ILE A 218 12.02 7.14 24.77
N LYS A 219 11.17 8.19 24.79
CA LYS A 219 11.55 9.54 24.33
C LYS A 219 12.73 10.12 25.11
N LYS A 220 12.81 9.86 26.41
CA LYS A 220 13.94 10.31 27.24
C LYS A 220 15.25 9.68 26.78
N LYS A 221 15.28 8.36 26.59
CA LYS A 221 16.46 7.64 26.09
C LYS A 221 16.89 8.07 24.69
N GLU A 222 15.94 8.39 23.81
CA GLU A 222 16.24 8.92 22.47
C GLU A 222 17.00 10.25 22.53
N LYS A 223 16.58 11.17 23.43
CA LYS A 223 17.25 12.45 23.61
C LYS A 223 18.67 12.27 24.12
N GLU A 224 18.85 11.39 25.11
CA GLU A 224 20.17 11.05 25.67
C GLU A 224 21.12 10.50 24.59
N ASN A 225 20.66 9.58 23.73
CA ASN A 225 21.49 9.03 22.66
C ASN A 225 21.77 10.01 21.50
N ASN A 226 20.80 10.88 21.18
CA ASN A 226 20.99 11.89 20.13
C ASN A 226 21.96 13.01 20.56
N ASP A 227 22.07 13.29 21.85
CA ASP A 227 23.04 14.25 22.40
C ASP A 227 24.47 13.66 22.47
N GLU A 228 24.64 12.33 22.53
CA GLU A 228 25.98 11.69 22.46
C GLU A 228 26.53 11.54 21.03
N THR A 229 25.68 11.69 20.00
CA THR A 229 26.06 11.50 18.59
C THR A 229 26.18 12.83 17.82
N ARG A 230 26.09 13.98 18.51
CA ARG A 230 26.16 15.32 17.93
C ARG A 230 27.47 16.04 18.22
#